data_AF-A0A7J7FFZ1-F1
#
_entry.id   AF-A0A7J7FFZ1-F1
#
_cell.length_a   1.000
_cell.length_b   1.000
_cell.length_c   1.000
_cell.angle_alpha   90.00
_cell.angle_beta   90.00
_cell.angle_gamma   90.00
#
_symmetry.space_group_name_H-M   'P 1'
#
loop_
_entity.id
_entity.type
_entity.pdbx_description
1 polymer ?
#
loop_
_entity_poly.entity_id
_entity_poly.type
_entity_poly.pdbx_seq_one_letter_code
_entity_poly.pdbx_strand_id
1 'polypeptide(L)'
;MKSQEIAKQKRYEKEMQQEMTRWKSKPRNPRSSMPSCKVKAKTQNQHDEYVHMWQDLEQAPNEQTWEFKLKHLIIKNFIPPEENKIMNQVFLDFNEKSKFQPLLPANNSQLKKQPMSSVGYKRPISQYAWVAMAMGSHLRHRAENIMFL
;
A
#
# COMPACT_ATOMS: atom_id res chain seq x y z
N MET A 1 -32.44 60.50 54.16
CA MET A 1 -33.28 59.28 54.01
C MET A 1 -33.09 58.67 52.61
N LYS A 2 -33.58 59.28 51.52
CA LYS A 2 -33.54 58.70 50.14
C LYS A 2 -32.15 58.29 49.62
N SER A 3 -31.09 59.05 49.92
CA SER A 3 -29.72 58.74 49.46
C SER A 3 -29.16 57.44 50.05
N GLN A 4 -29.46 57.14 51.32
CA GLN A 4 -29.04 55.89 51.95
C GLN A 4 -29.79 54.68 51.38
N GLU A 5 -31.04 54.89 51.00
CA GLU A 5 -31.89 53.86 50.40
C GLU A 5 -31.42 53.50 48.98
N ILE A 6 -31.08 54.51 48.17
CA ILE A 6 -30.44 54.33 46.86
C ILE A 6 -29.11 53.59 46.98
N ALA A 7 -28.29 53.93 48.00
CA ALA A 7 -27.02 53.25 48.23
C ALA A 7 -27.21 51.78 48.63
N LYS A 8 -28.22 51.46 49.44
CA LYS A 8 -28.59 50.07 49.76
C LYS A 8 -29.07 49.31 48.52
N GLN A 9 -29.88 49.94 47.68
CA GLN A 9 -30.39 49.34 46.44
C GLN A 9 -29.27 49.00 45.46
N LYS A 10 -28.33 49.92 45.25
CA LYS A 10 -27.15 49.69 44.39
C LYS A 10 -26.24 48.59 44.92
N ARG A 11 -26.10 48.46 46.25
CA ARG A 11 -25.35 47.37 46.86
C ARG A 11 -26.02 46.02 46.62
N TYR A 12 -27.34 45.95 46.81
CA TYR A 12 -28.12 44.75 46.55
C TYR A 12 -28.06 44.33 45.08
N GLU A 13 -28.21 45.28 44.14
CA GLU A 13 -28.10 44.98 42.71
C GLU A 13 -26.72 44.44 42.34
N LYS A 14 -25.66 45.01 42.90
CA LYS A 14 -24.28 44.54 42.68
C LYS A 14 -24.07 43.12 43.21
N GLU A 15 -24.63 42.81 44.38
CA GLU A 15 -24.58 41.48 44.97
C GLU A 15 -25.33 40.45 44.12
N MET A 16 -26.53 40.81 43.65
CA MET A 16 -27.32 39.97 42.72
C MET A 16 -26.57 39.72 41.40
N GLN A 17 -25.93 40.73 40.83
CA GLN A 17 -25.12 40.57 39.61
C GLN A 17 -23.90 39.65 39.85
N GLN A 18 -23.23 39.80 41.00
CA GLN A 18 -22.12 38.94 41.41
C GLN A 18 -22.58 37.49 41.61
N GLU A 19 -23.78 37.28 42.14
CA GLU A 19 -24.33 35.94 42.28
C GLU A 19 -24.70 35.34 40.93
N MET A 20 -25.36 36.10 40.04
CA MET A 20 -25.71 35.64 38.69
C MET A 20 -24.49 35.26 37.87
N THR A 21 -23.39 36.01 37.97
CA THR A 21 -22.12 35.66 37.33
C THR A 21 -21.50 34.39 37.92
N ARG A 22 -21.57 34.21 39.24
CA ARG A 22 -21.17 32.97 39.92
C ARG A 22 -22.02 31.76 39.52
N TRP A 23 -23.32 31.94 39.32
CA TRP A 23 -24.22 30.87 38.87
C TRP A 23 -23.99 30.51 37.40
N LYS A 24 -23.73 31.50 36.53
CA LYS A 24 -23.40 31.29 35.12
C LYS A 24 -22.03 30.63 34.91
N SER A 25 -21.08 30.82 35.83
CA SER A 25 -19.75 30.19 35.74
C SER A 25 -19.71 28.74 36.25
N LYS A 26 -20.78 28.26 36.93
CA LYS A 26 -20.86 26.85 37.34
C LYS A 26 -20.99 25.96 36.09
N PRO A 27 -20.20 24.87 35.98
CA PRO A 27 -20.25 23.99 34.82
C PRO A 27 -21.63 23.33 34.69
N ARG A 28 -22.16 23.30 33.47
CA ARG A 28 -23.49 22.73 33.12
C ARG A 28 -23.60 21.24 33.47
N ASN A 29 -22.48 20.52 33.49
CA ASN A 29 -22.40 19.14 33.95
C ASN A 29 -21.17 18.95 34.85
N PRO A 30 -21.31 18.95 36.19
CA PRO A 30 -20.18 18.81 37.10
C PRO A 30 -19.48 17.44 36.98
N ARG A 31 -20.18 16.41 36.47
CA ARG A 31 -19.60 15.07 36.27
C ARG A 31 -18.57 15.06 35.14
N SER A 32 -18.78 15.78 34.04
CA SER A 32 -17.84 15.79 32.91
C SER A 32 -16.55 16.57 33.19
N SER A 33 -16.59 17.52 34.12
CA SER A 33 -15.40 18.25 34.58
C SER A 33 -14.61 17.53 35.67
N MET A 34 -15.15 16.44 36.24
CA MET A 34 -14.44 15.75 37.31
C MET A 34 -13.13 15.15 36.78
N PRO A 35 -12.02 15.29 37.54
CA PRO A 35 -10.74 14.69 37.18
C PRO A 35 -10.86 13.20 36.89
N SER A 36 -11.72 12.48 37.61
CA SER A 36 -11.94 11.05 37.41
C SER A 36 -12.54 10.70 36.05
N CYS A 37 -13.43 11.53 35.47
CA CYS A 37 -13.97 11.29 34.13
C CYS A 37 -12.92 11.51 33.04
N LYS A 38 -12.01 12.50 33.22
CA LYS A 38 -10.88 12.72 32.30
C LYS A 38 -9.85 11.59 32.38
N VAL A 39 -9.57 11.10 33.59
CA VAL A 39 -8.68 9.94 33.80
C VAL A 39 -9.29 8.69 33.17
N LYS A 40 -10.58 8.42 33.39
CA LYS A 40 -11.29 7.29 32.76
C LYS A 40 -11.25 7.35 31.23
N ALA A 41 -11.47 8.52 30.63
CA ALA A 41 -11.38 8.69 29.19
C ALA A 41 -9.95 8.43 28.67
N LYS A 42 -8.93 8.91 29.39
CA LYS A 42 -7.53 8.63 29.04
C LYS A 42 -7.18 7.15 29.14
N THR A 43 -7.61 6.49 30.23
CA THR A 43 -7.40 5.06 30.42
C THR A 43 -8.14 4.23 29.37
N GLN A 44 -9.35 4.64 28.98
CA GLN A 44 -10.11 3.98 27.92
C GLN A 44 -9.40 4.12 26.56
N ASN A 45 -8.97 5.33 26.19
CA ASN A 45 -8.23 5.53 24.94
C ASN A 45 -6.95 4.68 24.89
N GLN A 46 -6.20 4.62 25.99
CA GLN A 46 -5.00 3.77 26.08
C GLN A 46 -5.33 2.27 25.98
N HIS A 47 -6.48 1.85 26.51
CA HIS A 47 -6.95 0.48 26.41
C HIS A 47 -7.36 0.14 24.97
N ASP A 48 -8.08 1.04 24.30
CA ASP A 48 -8.50 0.86 22.91
C ASP A 48 -7.29 0.81 21.97
N GLU A 49 -6.31 1.69 22.16
CA GLU A 49 -5.03 1.66 21.44
C GLU A 49 -4.28 0.33 21.65
N TYR A 50 -4.24 -0.18 22.89
CA TYR A 50 -3.64 -1.47 23.19
C TYR A 50 -4.38 -2.60 22.46
N VAL A 51 -5.72 -2.66 22.53
CA VAL A 51 -6.51 -3.69 21.83
C VAL A 51 -6.24 -3.70 20.34
N HIS A 52 -6.16 -2.53 19.70
CA HIS A 52 -5.80 -2.43 18.28
C HIS A 52 -4.39 -2.96 17.98
N MET A 53 -3.38 -2.58 18.77
CA MET A 53 -2.03 -3.11 18.56
C MET A 53 -1.98 -4.64 18.74
N TRP A 54 -2.73 -5.21 19.69
CA TRP A 54 -2.79 -6.66 19.86
C TRP A 54 -3.44 -7.37 18.67
N GLN A 55 -4.50 -6.79 18.11
CA GLN A 55 -5.14 -7.33 16.90
C GLN A 55 -4.18 -7.30 15.70
N ASP A 56 -3.45 -6.20 15.49
CA ASP A 56 -2.48 -6.09 14.40
C ASP A 56 -1.31 -7.07 14.58
N LEU A 57 -0.83 -7.22 15.83
CA LEU A 57 0.22 -8.17 16.18
C LEU A 57 -0.22 -9.63 16.07
N GLU A 58 -1.50 -9.93 16.24
CA GLU A 58 -2.06 -11.27 16.00
C GLU A 58 -2.26 -11.55 14.51
N GLN A 59 -2.65 -10.53 13.75
CA GLN A 59 -2.91 -10.63 12.32
C GLN A 59 -1.62 -10.80 11.49
N ALA A 60 -0.54 -10.10 11.82
CA ALA A 60 0.71 -10.16 11.06
C ALA A 60 1.34 -11.58 10.97
N PRO A 61 1.47 -12.36 12.06
CA PRO A 61 1.92 -13.75 12.02
C PRO A 61 1.00 -14.65 11.19
N ASN A 62 -0.31 -14.41 11.26
CA ASN A 62 -1.29 -15.19 10.54
C ASN A 62 -1.13 -14.98 9.03
N GLU A 63 -1.08 -13.73 8.57
CA GLU A 63 -0.87 -13.37 7.15
C GLU A 63 0.42 -13.96 6.57
N GLN A 64 1.54 -13.83 7.30
CA GLN A 64 2.81 -14.45 6.89
C GLN A 64 2.70 -15.98 6.79
N THR A 65 1.97 -16.61 7.71
CA THR A 65 1.75 -18.06 7.69
C THR A 65 0.88 -18.48 6.51
N TRP A 66 -0.18 -17.72 6.19
CA TRP A 66 -1.03 -17.97 5.02
C TRP A 66 -0.24 -17.83 3.72
N GLU A 67 0.52 -16.75 3.57
CA GLU A 67 1.37 -16.55 2.39
C GLU A 67 2.39 -17.67 2.22
N PHE A 68 3.06 -18.07 3.30
CA PHE A 68 4.04 -19.15 3.26
C PHE A 68 3.39 -20.47 2.84
N LYS A 69 2.24 -20.82 3.44
CA LYS A 69 1.47 -22.01 3.09
C LYS A 69 1.01 -21.98 1.63
N LEU A 70 0.53 -20.84 1.16
CA LEU A 70 0.10 -20.65 -0.23
C LEU A 70 1.27 -20.83 -1.20
N LYS A 71 2.39 -20.16 -0.96
CA LYS A 71 3.62 -20.28 -1.77
C LYS A 71 4.10 -21.73 -1.81
N HIS A 72 4.11 -22.41 -0.66
CA HIS A 72 4.49 -23.83 -0.58
C HIS A 72 3.54 -24.74 -1.37
N LEU A 73 2.22 -24.49 -1.29
CA LEU A 73 1.23 -25.27 -2.02
C LEU A 73 1.37 -25.07 -3.54
N ILE A 74 1.63 -23.85 -3.99
CA ILE A 74 1.87 -23.54 -5.41
C ILE A 74 3.12 -24.29 -5.89
N ILE A 75 4.23 -24.22 -5.13
CA ILE A 75 5.47 -24.94 -5.46
C ILE A 75 5.19 -26.44 -5.58
N LYS A 76 4.49 -27.03 -4.60
CA LYS A 76 4.23 -28.48 -4.59
C LYS A 76 3.35 -28.97 -5.74
N ASN A 77 2.34 -28.19 -6.14
CA ASN A 77 1.35 -28.65 -7.13
C ASN A 77 1.69 -28.25 -8.56
N PHE A 78 2.37 -27.12 -8.76
CA PHE A 78 2.57 -26.54 -10.09
C PHE A 78 4.01 -26.57 -10.58
N ILE A 79 4.99 -26.88 -9.73
CA ILE A 79 6.40 -26.99 -10.12
C ILE A 79 6.80 -28.47 -10.12
N PRO A 80 7.09 -29.08 -11.28
CA PRO A 80 7.64 -30.43 -11.36
C PRO A 80 8.96 -30.53 -10.58
N PRO A 81 9.24 -31.64 -9.87
CA PRO A 81 10.42 -31.75 -8.99
C PRO A 81 11.76 -31.64 -9.74
N GLU A 82 11.80 -31.87 -11.05
CA GLU A 82 12.96 -31.65 -11.94
C GLU A 82 13.28 -30.17 -12.20
N GLU A 83 12.34 -29.26 -11.92
CA GLU A 83 12.43 -27.82 -12.17
C GLU A 83 12.61 -27.00 -10.88
N ASN A 84 13.05 -27.62 -9.78
CA ASN A 84 13.48 -26.95 -8.53
C ASN A 84 14.72 -26.03 -8.69
N LYS A 85 15.01 -25.62 -9.93
CA LYS A 85 16.05 -24.69 -10.33
C LYS A 85 15.81 -23.30 -9.74
N ILE A 86 14.57 -22.91 -9.46
CA ILE A 86 14.24 -21.60 -8.86
C ILE A 86 14.83 -21.47 -7.44
N MET A 87 14.75 -22.53 -6.63
CA MET A 87 15.35 -22.55 -5.28
C MET A 87 16.88 -22.41 -5.31
N ASN A 88 17.50 -22.91 -6.38
CA ASN A 88 18.96 -22.88 -6.56
C ASN A 88 19.46 -21.67 -7.37
N GLN A 89 18.57 -20.90 -8.02
CA GLN A 89 18.90 -19.74 -8.86
C GLN A 89 19.04 -18.44 -8.07
N VAL A 90 18.31 -18.30 -6.97
CA VAL A 90 18.28 -17.07 -6.18
C VAL A 90 19.38 -17.12 -5.13
N PHE A 91 20.62 -16.83 -5.55
CA PHE A 91 21.65 -16.38 -4.62
C PHE A 91 21.38 -14.90 -4.29
N LEU A 92 20.96 -14.63 -3.05
CA LEU A 92 20.91 -13.28 -2.51
C LEU A 92 22.35 -12.84 -2.19
N ASP A 93 23.03 -12.26 -3.18
CA ASP A 93 24.24 -11.48 -2.91
C ASP A 93 23.81 -10.18 -2.18
N PHE A 94 24.46 -9.88 -1.07
CA PHE A 94 24.23 -8.71 -0.17
C PHE A 94 24.34 -7.33 -0.85
N ASN A 95 24.48 -7.25 -2.17
CA ASN A 95 24.78 -6.05 -2.96
C ASN A 95 23.70 -5.71 -4.01
N GLU A 96 22.42 -5.96 -3.68
CA GLU A 96 21.22 -5.40 -4.32
C GLU A 96 20.99 -5.65 -5.83
N LYS A 97 21.75 -6.54 -6.47
CA LYS A 97 21.49 -6.95 -7.85
C LYS A 97 21.29 -8.44 -7.90
N SER A 98 20.03 -8.88 -7.92
CA SER A 98 19.67 -10.26 -8.23
C SER A 98 20.26 -10.63 -9.59
N LYS A 99 21.35 -11.39 -9.60
CA LYS A 99 21.94 -11.92 -10.83
C LYS A 99 21.36 -13.32 -11.04
N PHE A 100 20.53 -13.48 -12.07
CA PHE A 100 20.04 -14.79 -12.49
C PHE A 100 21.22 -15.60 -13.05
N GLN A 101 21.52 -16.76 -12.45
CA GLN A 101 22.51 -17.68 -12.98
C GLN A 101 21.93 -18.43 -14.20
N PRO A 102 22.54 -18.33 -15.40
CA PRO A 102 22.04 -19.02 -16.59
C PRO A 102 22.14 -20.54 -16.43
N LEU A 103 21.04 -21.24 -16.68
CA LEU A 103 20.90 -22.70 -16.49
C LEU A 103 21.64 -23.56 -17.53
N LEU A 104 22.33 -22.96 -18.48
CA LEU A 104 23.03 -23.65 -19.55
C LEU A 104 24.49 -23.20 -19.58
N PRO A 105 25.48 -24.11 -19.66
CA PRO A 105 26.83 -23.72 -20.00
C PRO A 105 26.79 -22.99 -21.34
N ALA A 106 27.51 -21.87 -21.44
CA ALA A 106 27.53 -20.95 -22.58
C ALA A 106 27.91 -21.59 -23.94
N ASN A 107 28.22 -22.89 -23.96
CA ASN A 107 28.60 -23.67 -25.13
C ASN A 107 27.43 -24.33 -25.88
N ASN A 108 26.19 -24.26 -25.37
CA ASN A 108 25.02 -24.79 -26.06
C ASN A 108 24.27 -23.67 -26.81
N SER A 109 24.94 -23.04 -27.77
CA SER A 109 24.36 -22.07 -28.70
C SER A 109 23.45 -22.69 -29.77
N GLN A 110 23.04 -23.96 -29.59
CA GLN A 110 21.85 -24.50 -30.26
C GLN A 110 20.57 -24.00 -29.58
N LEU A 111 20.47 -22.68 -29.38
CA LEU A 111 19.16 -22.05 -29.29
C LEU A 111 18.47 -22.39 -30.60
N LYS A 112 17.35 -23.11 -30.51
CA LYS A 112 16.46 -23.39 -31.63
C LYS A 112 16.26 -22.08 -32.39
N LYS A 113 16.98 -21.91 -33.49
CA LYS A 113 16.73 -20.80 -34.41
C LYS A 113 15.24 -20.89 -34.71
N GLN A 114 14.50 -19.81 -34.48
CA GLN A 114 13.12 -19.76 -34.94
C GLN A 114 13.14 -20.21 -36.41
N PRO A 115 12.26 -21.14 -36.82
CA PRO A 115 12.26 -21.64 -38.19
C PRO A 115 12.20 -20.44 -39.12
N MET A 116 13.30 -20.20 -39.84
CA MET A 116 13.31 -19.18 -40.88
C MET A 116 12.36 -19.68 -41.96
N SER A 117 11.32 -18.89 -42.25
CA SER A 117 10.40 -19.18 -43.35
C SER A 117 11.19 -19.53 -44.61
N SER A 118 10.81 -20.62 -45.29
CA SER A 118 11.47 -21.17 -46.48
C SER A 118 11.99 -20.07 -47.42
N VAL A 119 13.31 -20.07 -47.62
CA VAL A 119 14.00 -19.19 -48.57
C VAL A 119 13.41 -19.43 -49.96
N GLY A 120 12.71 -18.44 -50.51
CA GLY A 120 12.28 -18.46 -51.92
C GLY A 120 11.02 -17.64 -52.22
N TYR A 121 10.06 -17.57 -51.29
CA TYR A 121 8.82 -16.81 -51.47
C TYR A 121 8.72 -15.70 -50.42
N LYS A 122 9.46 -14.59 -50.64
CA LYS A 122 9.21 -13.36 -49.88
C LYS A 122 7.85 -12.81 -50.31
N ARG A 123 6.99 -12.48 -49.34
CA ARG A 123 5.72 -11.78 -49.60
C ARG A 123 6.03 -10.46 -50.34
N PRO A 124 5.23 -10.03 -51.33
CA PRO A 124 5.42 -8.73 -51.97
C PRO A 124 5.46 -7.62 -50.92
N ILE A 125 6.52 -6.81 -50.94
CA ILE A 125 6.75 -5.74 -49.97
C ILE A 125 6.22 -4.45 -50.60
N SER A 126 5.43 -3.66 -49.87
CA SER A 126 4.99 -2.35 -50.35
C SER A 126 6.17 -1.38 -50.49
N GLN A 127 6.07 -0.42 -51.42
CA GLN A 127 7.12 0.57 -51.63
C GLN A 127 7.45 1.36 -50.34
N TYR A 128 6.43 1.64 -49.51
CA TYR A 128 6.60 2.27 -48.21
C TYR A 128 7.47 1.45 -47.25
N ALA A 129 7.20 0.14 -47.12
CA ALA A 129 7.99 -0.74 -46.27
C ALA A 129 9.44 -0.85 -46.77
N TRP A 130 9.65 -0.81 -48.09
CA TRP A 130 10.98 -0.82 -48.69
C TRP A 130 11.80 0.42 -48.30
N VAL A 131 11.20 1.61 -48.39
CA VAL A 131 11.84 2.87 -48.00
C VAL A 131 12.06 2.94 -46.48
N ALA A 132 11.11 2.51 -45.66
CA ALA A 132 11.25 2.48 -44.19
C ALA A 132 12.37 1.55 -43.71
N MET A 133 12.61 0.43 -44.41
CA MET A 133 13.75 -0.46 -44.17
C MET A 133 15.09 0.21 -44.53
N ALA A 134 15.14 0.94 -45.64
CA ALA A 134 16.35 1.66 -46.06
C ALA A 134 16.70 2.81 -45.09
N MET A 135 15.70 3.40 -44.43
CA MET A 135 15.86 4.47 -43.43
C MET A 135 16.23 3.95 -42.02
N GLY A 136 16.58 2.67 -41.86
CA GLY A 136 17.15 2.13 -40.61
C GLY A 136 16.14 1.87 -39.49
N SER A 137 14.84 2.10 -39.71
CA SER A 137 13.81 1.80 -38.70
C SER A 137 13.60 0.29 -38.56
N HIS A 138 13.90 -0.27 -37.38
CA HIS A 138 13.69 -1.68 -37.08
C HIS A 138 12.24 -1.94 -36.66
N LEU A 139 11.33 -1.85 -37.62
CA LEU A 139 9.93 -2.24 -37.42
C LEU A 139 9.87 -3.75 -37.18
N ARG A 140 9.27 -4.18 -36.07
CA ARG A 140 9.16 -5.60 -35.66
C ARG A 140 8.42 -6.47 -36.69
N HIS A 141 7.62 -5.85 -37.55
CA HIS A 141 6.67 -6.48 -38.46
C HIS A 141 6.99 -6.19 -39.94
N ARG A 142 8.24 -6.44 -40.37
CA ARG A 142 8.76 -6.06 -41.71
C ARG A 142 8.08 -6.72 -42.93
N ALA A 143 7.11 -7.62 -42.73
CA ALA A 143 6.45 -8.37 -43.80
C ALA A 143 5.06 -8.94 -43.39
N GLU A 144 4.35 -8.27 -42.49
CA GLU A 144 3.02 -8.72 -42.03
C GLU A 144 1.90 -8.17 -42.94
N ASN A 145 0.92 -9.03 -43.22
CA ASN A 145 -0.18 -8.72 -44.11
C ASN A 145 -1.22 -7.88 -43.36
N ILE A 146 -1.24 -6.57 -43.57
CA ILE A 146 -2.24 -5.65 -42.99
C ILE A 146 -3.61 -5.73 -43.71
N MET A 147 -3.74 -6.54 -44.76
CA MET A 147 -4.97 -6.65 -45.57
C MET A 147 -5.90 -7.77 -45.11
N PHE A 148 -5.62 -8.43 -43.98
CA PHE A 148 -6.57 -9.32 -43.31
C PHE A 148 -6.69 -8.91 -41.85
N LEU A 149 -7.58 -7.94 -41.61
CA LEU A 149 -8.29 -7.73 -40.35
C LEU A 149 -9.74 -8.14 -40.56
#